data_AF-A0A6L7F4D8-F1
#
_entry.id   AF-A0A6L7F4D8-F1
#
_cell.length_a   1.000
_cell.length_b   1.000
_cell.length_c   1.000
_cell.angle_alpha   90.00
_cell.angle_beta   90.00
_cell.angle_gamma   90.00
#
_symmetry.space_group_name_H-M   'P 1'
#
loop_
_entity.id
_entity.type
_entity.pdbx_description
1 polymer ?
#
loop_
_entity_poly.entity_id
_entity_poly.type
_entity_poly.pdbx_seq_one_letter_code
_entity_poly.pdbx_strand_id
1 'polypeptide(L)'
;MDFDAHFHAFLVSTVNLKPHKLNLLDERVEKIVKAFQDDEEVGPLYKEHLPQGSWAHRTIIEPVGENDEFDADFLLHLSPVPEWEYDPREYLKQVRGAYRRNSTYTNMLIRKNRCIRIQYANFCHVDVVPCVTLDDGTQVIMVFDENKFEETNPLGFTDWMRERDDLANGQLRRVIRLFKWLRDFKDTFDCPSVILTVLFGESVWTDGSDEYDDLPNALVAMLEDLDDRLSAHNEMPLIHDPSCPGTSFNHRWEEAKYQTFKRKVHDYAVWAREALDLQASDPDEAVATWQKLFGPEFAASVVNDQRASIISKRALTASGGMQSKALAVPAPDEDFIEDKATINRRHYARIDAFIVGHLRDRSLRKARVVRPGHNLKFRLTTDVPGDYEVWWKVRNRGAAAEKVGQLRGRIFHHGSVNRNEHRESTRYPGVHYVEAYVVKNGVVVASDHHEVRIV
;
A
#
# COMPACT_ATOMS: atom_id res chain seq x y z
N MET A 1 6.83 -11.56 28.01
CA MET A 1 7.42 -10.62 27.02
C MET A 1 6.27 -10.04 26.21
N ASP A 2 6.30 -8.76 25.82
CA ASP A 2 5.34 -8.21 24.84
C ASP A 2 5.81 -8.59 23.44
N PHE A 3 5.29 -9.69 22.91
CA PHE A 3 5.69 -10.22 21.60
C PHE A 3 5.21 -9.36 20.45
N ASP A 4 4.05 -8.71 20.55
CA ASP A 4 3.60 -7.79 19.52
C ASP A 4 4.57 -6.60 19.38
N ALA A 5 4.96 -5.98 20.50
CA ALA A 5 6.00 -4.95 20.49
C ALA A 5 7.36 -5.48 19.98
N HIS A 6 7.69 -6.75 20.27
CA HIS A 6 8.91 -7.40 19.80
C HIS A 6 8.93 -7.58 18.28
N PHE A 7 7.85 -8.08 17.70
CA PHE A 7 7.70 -8.21 16.24
C PHE A 7 7.73 -6.84 15.54
N HIS A 8 7.07 -5.83 16.11
CA HIS A 8 7.17 -4.47 15.61
C HIS A 8 8.59 -3.90 15.71
N ALA A 9 9.32 -4.23 16.78
CA ALA A 9 10.72 -3.87 16.91
C ALA A 9 11.57 -4.50 15.81
N PHE A 10 11.43 -5.81 15.59
CA PHE A 10 12.11 -6.53 14.53
C PHE A 10 11.81 -5.97 13.14
N LEU A 11 10.55 -5.64 12.87
CA LEU A 11 10.16 -4.95 11.64
C LEU A 11 10.91 -3.63 11.47
N VAL A 12 10.93 -2.77 12.48
CA VAL A 12 11.53 -1.43 12.37
C VAL A 12 13.06 -1.49 12.30
N SER A 13 13.69 -2.28 13.17
CA SER A 13 15.15 -2.34 13.29
C SER A 13 15.80 -3.12 12.17
N THR A 14 15.11 -4.14 11.66
CA THR A 14 15.73 -5.16 10.79
C THR A 14 15.03 -5.23 9.45
N VAL A 15 13.78 -5.71 9.40
CA VAL A 15 13.10 -6.10 8.15
C VAL A 15 12.75 -4.91 7.25
N ASN A 16 12.28 -3.80 7.80
CA ASN A 16 11.84 -2.67 6.99
C ASN A 16 13.04 -1.96 6.38
N LEU A 17 12.90 -1.61 5.09
CA LEU A 17 13.82 -0.70 4.43
C LEU A 17 13.91 0.61 5.22
N LYS A 18 15.13 1.08 5.49
CA LYS A 18 15.31 2.27 6.33
C LYS A 18 14.68 3.52 5.70
N PRO A 19 14.12 4.44 6.51
CA PRO A 19 13.47 5.65 6.01
C PRO A 19 14.32 6.49 5.05
N HIS A 20 15.62 6.61 5.29
CA HIS A 20 16.51 7.36 4.40
C HIS A 20 16.68 6.69 3.01
N LYS A 21 16.57 5.36 2.92
CA LYS A 21 16.58 4.63 1.64
C LYS A 21 15.25 4.79 0.89
N LEU A 22 14.13 4.85 1.61
CA LEU A 22 12.82 5.19 1.01
C LEU A 22 12.82 6.62 0.45
N ASN A 23 13.29 7.60 1.22
CA ASN A 23 13.42 8.98 0.73
C ASN A 23 14.33 9.06 -0.51
N LEU A 24 15.41 8.27 -0.53
CA LEU A 24 16.29 8.18 -1.69
C LEU A 24 15.58 7.61 -2.93
N LEU A 25 14.68 6.62 -2.77
CA LEU A 25 13.86 6.12 -3.87
C LEU A 25 12.92 7.22 -4.40
N ASP A 26 12.24 7.93 -3.51
CA ASP A 26 11.33 9.02 -3.87
C ASP A 26 12.07 10.11 -4.68
N GLU A 27 13.21 10.57 -4.18
CA GLU A 27 14.06 11.55 -4.87
C GLU A 27 14.56 11.05 -6.23
N ARG A 28 14.89 9.76 -6.35
CA ARG A 28 15.32 9.15 -7.61
C ARG A 28 14.19 9.11 -8.62
N VAL A 29 13.00 8.68 -8.21
CA VAL A 29 11.82 8.65 -9.09
C VAL A 29 11.52 10.05 -9.60
N GLU A 30 11.53 11.07 -8.72
CA GLU A 30 11.33 12.47 -9.12
C GLU A 30 12.34 12.93 -10.17
N LYS A 31 13.64 12.65 -9.96
CA LYS A 31 14.70 13.01 -10.92
C LYS A 31 14.62 12.24 -12.23
N ILE A 32 14.21 10.97 -12.20
CA ILE A 32 14.04 10.14 -13.39
C ILE A 32 12.88 10.68 -14.23
N VAL A 33 11.73 10.93 -13.60
CA VAL A 33 10.55 11.50 -14.26
C VAL A 33 10.87 12.87 -14.86
N LYS A 34 11.55 13.74 -14.10
CA LYS A 34 11.94 15.07 -14.58
C LYS A 34 12.83 14.97 -15.81
N ALA A 35 13.80 14.06 -15.83
CA ALA A 35 14.65 13.84 -16.99
C ALA A 35 13.89 13.33 -18.22
N PHE A 36 12.84 12.52 -18.03
CA PHE A 36 11.98 12.12 -19.14
C PHE A 36 11.15 13.31 -19.66
N GLN A 37 10.58 14.12 -18.76
CA GLN A 37 9.80 15.31 -19.12
C GLN A 37 10.62 16.36 -19.87
N ASP A 38 11.91 16.49 -19.54
CA ASP A 38 12.84 17.45 -20.15
C ASP A 38 13.40 16.97 -21.50
N ASP A 39 13.11 15.73 -21.92
CA ASP A 39 13.53 15.23 -23.23
C ASP A 39 12.70 15.88 -24.36
N GLU A 40 13.39 16.47 -25.34
CA GLU A 40 12.73 17.22 -26.42
C GLU A 40 11.89 16.33 -27.36
N GLU A 41 12.25 15.06 -27.53
CA GLU A 41 11.57 14.17 -28.49
C GLU A 41 10.31 13.55 -27.88
N VAL A 42 10.37 13.09 -26.62
CA VAL A 42 9.29 12.30 -26.01
C VAL A 42 8.75 12.86 -24.70
N GLY A 43 9.36 13.90 -24.14
CA GLY A 43 8.83 14.63 -22.99
C GLY A 43 7.38 15.10 -23.18
N PRO A 44 6.97 15.60 -24.37
CA PRO A 44 5.57 15.97 -24.65
C PRO A 44 4.57 14.80 -24.55
N LEU A 45 5.02 13.55 -24.61
CA LEU A 45 4.15 12.38 -24.45
C LEU A 45 3.78 12.12 -22.99
N TYR A 46 4.52 12.66 -22.02
CA TYR A 46 4.27 12.45 -20.60
C TYR A 46 2.87 12.91 -20.18
N LYS A 47 2.11 12.03 -19.52
CA LYS A 47 0.85 12.38 -18.85
C LYS A 47 0.99 12.42 -17.34
N GLU A 48 1.42 11.30 -16.76
CA GLU A 48 1.59 11.12 -15.33
C GLU A 48 2.56 9.95 -15.06
N HIS A 49 2.95 9.78 -13.81
CA HIS A 49 3.59 8.57 -13.34
C HIS A 49 2.94 8.09 -12.05
N LEU A 50 2.91 6.76 -11.85
CA LEU A 50 2.19 6.14 -10.75
C LEU A 50 3.08 5.09 -10.08
N PRO A 51 3.28 5.14 -8.75
CA PRO A 51 3.95 4.09 -8.01
C PRO A 51 3.33 2.73 -8.31
N GLN A 52 4.17 1.71 -8.43
CA GLN A 52 3.78 0.33 -8.66
C GLN A 52 4.51 -0.62 -7.70
N GLY A 53 4.09 -1.89 -7.71
CA GLY A 53 4.81 -2.97 -7.05
C GLY A 53 4.94 -2.80 -5.55
N SER A 54 6.02 -3.35 -5.00
CA SER A 54 6.23 -3.37 -3.55
C SER A 54 6.43 -1.97 -2.95
N TRP A 55 6.85 -0.99 -3.76
CA TRP A 55 6.93 0.41 -3.37
C TRP A 55 5.53 1.01 -3.12
N ALA A 56 4.60 0.83 -4.07
CA ALA A 56 3.22 1.27 -3.91
C ALA A 56 2.51 0.57 -2.73
N HIS A 57 2.78 -0.72 -2.55
CA HIS A 57 2.15 -1.55 -1.50
C HIS A 57 2.82 -1.40 -0.13
N ARG A 58 3.95 -0.66 -0.05
CA ARG A 58 4.75 -0.48 1.17
C ARG A 58 5.21 -1.81 1.78
N THR A 59 5.61 -2.72 0.91
CA THR A 59 6.11 -4.06 1.26
C THR A 59 7.58 -4.26 0.88
N ILE A 60 8.32 -3.18 0.56
CA ILE A 60 9.78 -3.25 0.41
C ILE A 60 10.41 -3.62 1.76
N ILE A 61 11.41 -4.50 1.72
CA ILE A 61 12.22 -4.90 2.87
C ILE A 61 13.65 -4.44 2.69
N GLU A 62 14.39 -4.41 3.79
CA GLU A 62 15.84 -4.27 3.76
C GLU A 62 16.45 -5.49 3.05
N PRO A 63 17.37 -5.30 2.10
CA PRO A 63 18.19 -6.39 1.54
C PRO A 63 18.78 -7.28 2.62
N VAL A 64 18.64 -8.60 2.47
CA VAL A 64 19.08 -9.57 3.49
C VAL A 64 20.50 -10.05 3.19
N GLY A 65 20.75 -10.47 1.95
CA GLY A 65 22.06 -10.84 1.45
C GLY A 65 22.91 -9.63 1.02
N GLU A 66 24.23 -9.80 0.95
CA GLU A 66 25.17 -8.75 0.54
C GLU A 66 24.94 -8.25 -0.90
N ASN A 67 24.33 -9.08 -1.76
CA ASN A 67 24.04 -8.76 -3.16
C ASN A 67 22.56 -8.44 -3.41
N ASP A 68 21.74 -8.44 -2.38
CA ASP A 68 20.32 -8.12 -2.52
C ASP A 68 20.16 -6.61 -2.77
N GLU A 69 19.20 -6.28 -3.63
CA GLU A 69 18.91 -4.90 -4.01
C GLU A 69 17.52 -4.49 -3.54
N PHE A 70 17.34 -3.18 -3.32
CA PHE A 70 16.02 -2.60 -3.08
C PHE A 70 15.60 -1.72 -4.25
N ASP A 71 14.32 -1.75 -4.57
CA ASP A 71 13.81 -1.21 -5.81
C ASP A 71 12.52 -0.40 -5.68
N ALA A 72 12.27 0.42 -6.68
CA ALA A 72 10.98 1.05 -6.93
C ALA A 72 10.55 0.83 -8.38
N ASP A 73 9.30 0.44 -8.56
CA ASP A 73 8.65 0.37 -9.85
C ASP A 73 7.70 1.55 -10.00
N PHE A 74 7.63 2.15 -11.19
CA PHE A 74 6.54 3.06 -11.51
C PHE A 74 6.07 2.94 -12.96
N LEU A 75 4.77 3.13 -13.15
CA LEU A 75 4.19 3.29 -14.48
C LEU A 75 4.48 4.69 -14.99
N LEU A 76 5.04 4.80 -16.18
CA LEU A 76 5.17 6.03 -16.93
C LEU A 76 4.04 6.10 -17.95
N HIS A 77 2.97 6.84 -17.64
CA HIS A 77 1.80 6.93 -18.50
C HIS A 77 2.06 7.95 -19.61
N LEU A 78 2.00 7.47 -20.86
CA LEU A 78 2.27 8.24 -22.06
C LEU A 78 0.99 8.46 -22.89
N SER A 79 1.05 9.49 -23.74
CA SER A 79 0.09 9.66 -24.84
C SER A 79 0.31 8.58 -25.89
N PRO A 80 -0.77 7.96 -26.42
CA PRO A 80 -0.64 7.00 -27.50
C PRO A 80 -0.10 7.70 -28.75
N VAL A 81 0.80 7.00 -29.46
CA VAL A 81 1.37 7.43 -30.73
C VAL A 81 0.84 6.47 -31.81
N PRO A 82 -0.04 6.94 -32.73
CA PRO A 82 -0.66 6.09 -33.74
C PRO A 82 0.34 5.28 -34.58
N GLU A 83 1.49 5.87 -34.88
CA GLU A 83 2.56 5.25 -35.65
C GLU A 83 3.19 4.04 -34.94
N TRP A 84 3.01 3.91 -33.62
CA TRP A 84 3.56 2.83 -32.80
C TRP A 84 2.52 1.76 -32.45
N GLU A 85 1.28 1.87 -32.94
CA GLU A 85 0.19 0.92 -32.66
C GLU A 85 0.58 -0.53 -32.98
N TYR A 86 1.25 -0.74 -34.10
CA TYR A 86 1.69 -2.05 -34.58
C TYR A 86 3.16 -2.39 -34.21
N ASP A 87 3.86 -1.51 -33.49
CA ASP A 87 5.17 -1.80 -32.88
C ASP A 87 5.24 -1.31 -31.42
N PRO A 88 4.50 -1.94 -30.47
CA PRO A 88 4.50 -1.55 -29.05
C PRO A 88 5.89 -1.46 -28.42
N ARG A 89 6.89 -2.21 -28.94
CA ARG A 89 8.30 -2.08 -28.56
C ARG A 89 8.84 -0.66 -28.67
N GLU A 90 8.29 0.15 -29.57
CA GLU A 90 8.77 1.50 -29.83
C GLU A 90 8.71 2.37 -28.58
N TYR A 91 7.66 2.26 -27.76
CA TYR A 91 7.60 2.98 -26.47
C TYR A 91 8.79 2.67 -25.56
N LEU A 92 9.19 1.39 -25.42
CA LEU A 92 10.35 1.02 -24.61
C LEU A 92 11.66 1.54 -25.24
N LYS A 93 11.80 1.48 -26.57
CA LYS A 93 12.97 2.03 -27.26
C LYS A 93 13.08 3.54 -27.05
N GLN A 94 11.96 4.25 -27.10
CA GLN A 94 11.85 5.70 -27.01
C GLN A 94 12.07 6.19 -25.58
N VAL A 95 11.48 5.52 -24.58
CA VAL A 95 11.78 5.78 -23.16
C VAL A 95 13.26 5.55 -22.86
N ARG A 96 13.85 4.47 -23.39
CA ARG A 96 15.30 4.25 -23.28
C ARG A 96 16.10 5.33 -24.01
N GLY A 97 15.63 5.79 -25.17
CA GLY A 97 16.22 6.87 -25.96
C GLY A 97 16.33 8.17 -25.15
N ALA A 98 15.25 8.56 -24.48
CA ALA A 98 15.24 9.73 -23.60
C ALA A 98 16.33 9.65 -22.53
N TYR A 99 16.41 8.53 -21.81
CA TYR A 99 17.43 8.38 -20.78
C TYR A 99 18.86 8.22 -21.32
N ARG A 100 19.04 7.75 -22.56
CA ARG A 100 20.35 7.73 -23.23
C ARG A 100 20.84 9.12 -23.60
N ARG A 101 19.93 10.04 -23.95
CA ARG A 101 20.27 11.44 -24.23
C ARG A 101 20.58 12.24 -22.95
N ASN A 102 20.18 11.74 -21.79
CA ASN A 102 20.54 12.32 -20.51
C ASN A 102 21.91 11.78 -20.01
N SER A 103 22.88 12.67 -19.85
CA SER A 103 24.25 12.32 -19.42
C SER A 103 24.31 11.65 -18.05
N THR A 104 23.33 11.88 -17.18
CA THR A 104 23.24 11.24 -15.86
C THR A 104 22.94 9.75 -16.00
N TYR A 105 22.00 9.38 -16.87
CA TYR A 105 21.44 8.03 -16.89
C TYR A 105 22.00 7.15 -18.00
N THR A 106 22.65 7.69 -19.03
CA THR A 106 23.08 6.93 -20.23
C THR A 106 23.82 5.62 -19.92
N ASN A 107 24.66 5.58 -18.87
CA ASN A 107 25.47 4.43 -18.51
C ASN A 107 24.82 3.52 -17.44
N MET A 108 23.57 3.77 -17.08
CA MET A 108 22.83 3.07 -16.01
C MET A 108 21.68 2.20 -16.54
N LEU A 109 21.52 2.11 -17.86
CA LEU A 109 20.28 1.59 -18.47
C LEU A 109 20.36 0.10 -18.80
N ILE A 110 19.45 -0.66 -18.21
CA ILE A 110 19.19 -2.05 -18.56
C ILE A 110 17.76 -2.14 -19.12
N ARG A 111 17.62 -2.53 -20.39
CA ARG A 111 16.30 -2.81 -20.97
C ARG A 111 15.87 -4.20 -20.54
N LYS A 112 14.72 -4.31 -19.88
CA LYS A 112 14.04 -5.59 -19.62
C LYS A 112 12.87 -5.79 -20.59
N ASN A 113 12.15 -6.89 -20.44
CA ASN A 113 11.04 -7.22 -21.33
C ASN A 113 9.85 -6.24 -21.18
N ARG A 114 9.61 -5.70 -19.97
CA ARG A 114 8.47 -4.79 -19.70
C ARG A 114 8.86 -3.39 -19.21
N CYS A 115 10.14 -3.15 -18.93
CA CYS A 115 10.60 -1.90 -18.32
C CYS A 115 11.99 -1.48 -18.80
N ILE A 116 12.31 -0.21 -18.58
CA ILE A 116 13.67 0.30 -18.60
C ILE A 116 14.14 0.46 -17.16
N ARG A 117 15.10 -0.37 -16.77
CA ARG A 117 15.74 -0.33 -15.46
C ARG A 117 16.86 0.69 -15.45
N ILE A 118 16.84 1.57 -14.46
CA ILE A 118 17.94 2.47 -14.12
C ILE A 118 18.66 1.87 -12.91
N GLN A 119 19.84 1.30 -13.16
CA GLN A 119 20.67 0.59 -12.18
C GLN A 119 21.64 1.57 -11.51
N TYR A 120 21.53 1.75 -10.19
CA TYR A 120 22.50 2.51 -9.41
C TYR A 120 23.55 1.57 -8.80
N ALA A 121 24.76 2.10 -8.57
CA ALA A 121 25.87 1.34 -8.01
C ALA A 121 25.67 0.94 -6.53
N ASN A 122 24.68 1.52 -5.83
CA ASN A 122 24.44 1.27 -4.42
C ASN A 122 23.36 0.20 -4.15
N PHE A 123 23.34 -0.87 -4.96
CA PHE A 123 22.39 -1.99 -4.84
C PHE A 123 20.93 -1.53 -4.82
N CYS A 124 20.62 -0.61 -5.73
CA CYS A 124 19.29 -0.07 -5.88
C CYS A 124 19.00 0.23 -7.34
N HIS A 125 17.78 -0.10 -7.77
CA HIS A 125 17.34 0.18 -9.13
C HIS A 125 15.92 0.73 -9.15
N VAL A 126 15.60 1.43 -10.23
CA VAL A 126 14.25 1.92 -10.50
C VAL A 126 13.80 1.39 -11.86
N ASP A 127 12.65 0.72 -11.88
CA ASP A 127 12.07 0.16 -13.10
C ASP A 127 10.98 1.10 -13.64
N VAL A 128 11.26 1.68 -14.81
CA VAL A 128 10.33 2.56 -15.53
C VAL A 128 9.51 1.70 -16.49
N VAL A 129 8.23 1.54 -16.21
CA VAL A 129 7.30 0.72 -16.99
C VAL A 129 6.44 1.64 -17.87
N PRO A 130 6.69 1.75 -19.19
CA PRO A 130 5.88 2.60 -20.03
C PRO A 130 4.47 2.01 -20.17
N CYS A 131 3.47 2.87 -20.11
CA CYS A 131 2.06 2.49 -20.11
C CYS A 131 1.25 3.47 -20.97
N VAL A 132 0.24 2.98 -21.68
CA VAL A 132 -0.70 3.81 -22.45
C VAL A 132 -2.15 3.37 -22.19
N THR A 133 -3.08 4.29 -22.41
CA THR A 133 -4.52 3.98 -22.47
C THR A 133 -4.93 3.98 -23.94
N LEU A 134 -5.45 2.84 -24.40
CA LEU A 134 -5.97 2.67 -25.76
C LEU A 134 -7.31 3.40 -25.94
N ASP A 135 -7.79 3.51 -27.18
CA ASP A 135 -9.01 4.26 -27.52
C ASP A 135 -10.28 3.70 -26.86
N ASP A 136 -10.31 2.41 -26.57
CA ASP A 136 -11.40 1.73 -25.85
C ASP A 136 -11.34 1.96 -24.32
N GLY A 137 -10.31 2.65 -23.84
CA GLY A 137 -10.07 2.92 -22.42
C GLY A 137 -9.23 1.86 -21.70
N THR A 138 -8.80 0.80 -22.41
CA THR A 138 -7.97 -0.26 -21.83
C THR A 138 -6.57 0.26 -21.52
N GLN A 139 -6.11 0.05 -20.29
CA GLN A 139 -4.75 0.39 -19.88
C GLN A 139 -3.82 -0.79 -20.19
N VAL A 140 -2.72 -0.51 -20.90
CA VAL A 140 -1.77 -1.53 -21.35
C VAL A 140 -0.33 -1.14 -21.06
N ILE A 141 0.51 -2.16 -20.90
CA ILE A 141 1.98 -2.09 -20.91
C ILE A 141 2.52 -2.86 -22.11
N MET A 142 3.82 -2.78 -22.33
CA MET A 142 4.47 -3.28 -23.54
C MET A 142 5.33 -4.50 -23.19
N VAL A 143 5.16 -5.58 -23.95
CA VAL A 143 6.03 -6.76 -23.88
C VAL A 143 6.99 -6.69 -25.06
N PHE A 144 8.25 -6.41 -24.78
CA PHE A 144 9.25 -6.14 -25.81
C PHE A 144 9.47 -7.35 -26.72
N ASP A 145 9.68 -8.53 -26.15
CA ASP A 145 10.11 -9.69 -26.92
C ASP A 145 9.00 -10.18 -27.87
N GLU A 146 7.74 -10.05 -27.45
CA GLU A 146 6.56 -10.46 -28.23
C GLU A 146 5.97 -9.34 -29.10
N ASN A 147 6.43 -8.10 -28.93
CA ASN A 147 5.89 -6.92 -29.62
C ASN A 147 4.39 -6.73 -29.49
N LYS A 148 3.87 -6.89 -28.28
CA LYS A 148 2.43 -6.78 -28.01
C LYS A 148 2.16 -5.86 -26.84
N PHE A 149 0.95 -5.34 -26.83
CA PHE A 149 0.36 -4.79 -25.62
C PHE A 149 -0.09 -5.92 -24.69
N GLU A 150 0.10 -5.72 -23.39
CA GLU A 150 -0.40 -6.57 -22.31
C GLU A 150 -1.28 -5.71 -21.42
N GLU A 151 -2.52 -6.12 -21.22
CA GLU A 151 -3.45 -5.44 -20.33
C GLU A 151 -2.90 -5.38 -18.90
N THR A 152 -3.06 -4.25 -18.24
CA THR A 152 -2.61 -4.07 -16.87
C THR A 152 -3.60 -3.22 -16.07
N ASN A 153 -3.74 -3.53 -14.78
CA ASN A 153 -4.48 -2.69 -13.84
C ASN A 153 -3.75 -2.53 -12.50
N PRO A 154 -2.54 -1.93 -12.47
CA PRO A 154 -1.75 -1.90 -11.23
C PRO A 154 -2.39 -1.07 -10.12
N LEU A 155 -3.31 -0.18 -10.52
CA LEU A 155 -4.13 0.61 -9.63
C LEU A 155 -5.21 -0.22 -8.96
N GLY A 156 -5.93 -1.05 -9.73
CA GLY A 156 -6.84 -2.03 -9.19
C GLY A 156 -6.14 -2.99 -8.23
N PHE A 157 -4.90 -3.42 -8.55
CA PHE A 157 -4.14 -4.30 -7.67
C PHE A 157 -3.76 -3.59 -6.36
N THR A 158 -3.35 -2.32 -6.46
CA THR A 158 -3.02 -1.49 -5.28
C THR A 158 -4.25 -1.22 -4.42
N ASP A 159 -5.42 -0.98 -5.04
CA ASP A 159 -6.68 -0.77 -4.32
C ASP A 159 -7.15 -2.07 -3.64
N TRP A 160 -7.07 -3.21 -4.33
CA TRP A 160 -7.35 -4.53 -3.76
C TRP A 160 -6.44 -4.86 -2.57
N MET A 161 -5.12 -4.64 -2.71
CA MET A 161 -4.18 -4.88 -1.62
C MET A 161 -4.46 -3.97 -0.43
N ARG A 162 -4.81 -2.71 -0.66
CA ARG A 162 -5.20 -1.78 0.40
C ARG A 162 -6.47 -2.25 1.12
N GLU A 163 -7.48 -2.68 0.38
CA GLU A 163 -8.72 -3.21 0.95
C GLU A 163 -8.45 -4.43 1.85
N ARG A 164 -7.66 -5.39 1.36
CA ARG A 164 -7.26 -6.56 2.17
C ARG A 164 -6.45 -6.18 3.39
N ASP A 165 -5.57 -5.21 3.28
CA ASP A 165 -4.76 -4.76 4.40
C ASP A 165 -5.57 -3.96 5.44
N ASP A 166 -6.55 -3.18 5.00
CA ASP A 166 -7.47 -2.46 5.88
C ASP A 166 -8.35 -3.44 6.68
N LEU A 167 -8.82 -4.53 6.04
CA LEU A 167 -9.52 -5.62 6.72
C LEU A 167 -8.66 -6.32 7.79
N ALA A 168 -7.36 -6.39 7.56
CA ALA A 168 -6.39 -6.99 8.48
C ALA A 168 -5.74 -5.97 9.43
N ASN A 169 -6.31 -4.78 9.68
CA ASN A 169 -5.74 -3.76 10.57
C ASN A 169 -4.28 -3.35 10.24
N GLY A 170 -3.91 -3.40 8.97
CA GLY A 170 -2.56 -3.16 8.50
C GLY A 170 -1.57 -4.29 8.74
N GLN A 171 -2.03 -5.45 9.25
CA GLN A 171 -1.17 -6.60 9.52
C GLN A 171 -0.75 -7.32 8.24
N LEU A 172 -1.58 -7.35 7.20
CA LEU A 172 -1.24 -8.00 5.93
C LEU A 172 0.10 -7.52 5.37
N ARG A 173 0.29 -6.19 5.25
CA ARG A 173 1.57 -5.62 4.75
C ARG A 173 2.75 -5.92 5.68
N ARG A 174 2.52 -6.16 6.98
CA ARG A 174 3.56 -6.50 7.95
C ARG A 174 3.93 -7.97 7.82
N VAL A 175 2.95 -8.85 7.71
CA VAL A 175 3.11 -10.28 7.43
C VAL A 175 3.83 -10.49 6.10
N ILE A 176 3.43 -9.80 5.02
CA ILE A 176 4.13 -9.89 3.73
C ILE A 176 5.61 -9.50 3.87
N ARG A 177 5.94 -8.47 4.65
CA ARG A 177 7.34 -8.08 4.87
C ARG A 177 8.11 -9.12 5.67
N LEU A 178 7.52 -9.67 6.74
CA LEU A 178 8.13 -10.76 7.51
C LEU A 178 8.37 -11.99 6.63
N PHE A 179 7.43 -12.32 5.75
CA PHE A 179 7.55 -13.50 4.90
C PHE A 179 8.52 -13.28 3.73
N LYS A 180 8.64 -12.06 3.20
CA LYS A 180 9.71 -11.70 2.27
C LYS A 180 11.09 -11.81 2.94
N TRP A 181 11.21 -11.33 4.19
CA TRP A 181 12.45 -11.51 4.95
C TRP A 181 12.75 -13.00 5.15
N LEU A 182 11.76 -13.81 5.54
CA LEU A 182 11.89 -15.24 5.71
C LEU A 182 12.39 -15.91 4.42
N ARG A 183 11.79 -15.59 3.27
CA ARG A 183 12.20 -16.08 1.95
C ARG A 183 13.67 -15.79 1.70
N ASP A 184 14.09 -14.54 1.86
CA ASP A 184 15.43 -14.07 1.49
C ASP A 184 16.49 -14.52 2.50
N PHE A 185 16.14 -14.62 3.79
CA PHE A 185 17.01 -15.12 4.85
C PHE A 185 17.22 -16.64 4.76
N LYS A 186 16.15 -17.40 4.54
CA LYS A 186 16.23 -18.87 4.49
C LYS A 186 16.76 -19.35 3.16
N ASP A 187 16.41 -18.68 2.08
CA ASP A 187 16.73 -19.07 0.71
C ASP A 187 16.42 -20.56 0.42
N THR A 188 15.32 -21.07 0.98
CA THR A 188 14.91 -22.47 0.82
C THR A 188 13.74 -22.67 -0.16
N PHE A 189 13.17 -21.58 -0.67
CA PHE A 189 12.10 -21.58 -1.67
C PHE A 189 12.16 -20.32 -2.52
N ASP A 190 11.64 -20.41 -3.75
CA ASP A 190 11.48 -19.26 -4.65
C ASP A 190 10.00 -18.93 -4.81
N CYS A 191 9.63 -17.67 -4.62
CA CYS A 191 8.28 -17.17 -4.87
C CYS A 191 8.32 -15.68 -5.26
N PRO A 192 7.80 -15.31 -6.45
CA PRO A 192 7.67 -13.92 -6.83
C PRO A 192 6.88 -13.09 -5.81
N SER A 193 7.35 -11.89 -5.49
CA SER A 193 6.72 -11.02 -4.47
C SER A 193 5.25 -10.69 -4.77
N VAL A 194 4.87 -10.57 -6.05
CA VAL A 194 3.47 -10.36 -6.44
C VAL A 194 2.60 -11.57 -6.11
N ILE A 195 3.12 -12.79 -6.30
CA ILE A 195 2.41 -14.02 -5.95
C ILE A 195 2.28 -14.15 -4.43
N LEU A 196 3.35 -13.88 -3.66
CA LEU A 196 3.26 -13.80 -2.19
C LEU A 196 2.18 -12.82 -1.73
N THR A 197 2.10 -11.65 -2.37
CA THR A 197 1.10 -10.63 -2.03
C THR A 197 -0.33 -11.11 -2.32
N VAL A 198 -0.54 -11.80 -3.45
CA VAL A 198 -1.84 -12.42 -3.77
C VAL A 198 -2.19 -13.50 -2.75
N LEU A 199 -1.28 -14.44 -2.52
CA LEU A 199 -1.49 -15.57 -1.62
C LEU A 199 -1.85 -15.10 -0.20
N PHE A 200 -1.09 -14.17 0.39
CA PHE A 200 -1.44 -13.64 1.72
C PHE A 200 -2.68 -12.74 1.72
N GLY A 201 -2.92 -11.97 0.65
CA GLY A 201 -4.12 -11.15 0.57
C GLY A 201 -5.42 -11.96 0.47
N GLU A 202 -5.35 -13.16 -0.12
CA GLU A 202 -6.45 -14.13 -0.13
C GLU A 202 -6.70 -14.79 1.23
N SER A 203 -5.70 -14.83 2.13
CA SER A 203 -5.84 -15.32 3.51
C SER A 203 -6.54 -14.34 4.45
N VAL A 204 -6.90 -13.13 3.99
CA VAL A 204 -7.59 -12.14 4.82
C VAL A 204 -9.09 -12.31 4.70
N TRP A 205 -9.73 -12.62 5.82
CA TRP A 205 -11.17 -12.82 5.96
C TRP A 205 -11.83 -11.72 6.80
N THR A 206 -13.14 -11.53 6.64
CA THR A 206 -13.90 -10.44 7.28
C THR A 206 -14.46 -10.78 8.67
N ASP A 207 -14.32 -12.03 9.10
CA ASP A 207 -14.95 -12.62 10.29
C ASP A 207 -13.97 -12.88 11.47
N GLY A 208 -12.67 -12.65 11.28
CA GLY A 208 -11.64 -12.83 12.32
C GLY A 208 -11.33 -11.57 13.12
N SER A 209 -12.31 -10.99 13.83
CA SER A 209 -12.18 -9.63 14.41
C SER A 209 -11.00 -9.44 15.37
N ASP A 210 -10.54 -10.51 16.01
CA ASP A 210 -9.50 -10.44 17.04
C ASP A 210 -8.16 -11.04 16.55
N GLU A 211 -8.15 -11.83 15.46
CA GLU A 211 -6.94 -12.50 14.94
C GLU A 211 -5.92 -11.52 14.35
N TYR A 212 -6.37 -10.32 13.97
CA TYR A 212 -5.54 -9.27 13.39
C TYR A 212 -5.20 -8.15 14.38
N ASP A 213 -5.51 -8.31 15.67
CA ASP A 213 -5.24 -7.30 16.70
C ASP A 213 -3.74 -7.16 16.98
N ASP A 214 -3.00 -8.28 16.98
CA ASP A 214 -1.56 -8.29 17.15
C ASP A 214 -0.84 -9.07 16.03
N LEU A 215 0.42 -8.71 15.81
CA LEU A 215 1.18 -9.19 14.67
C LEU A 215 1.58 -10.68 14.76
N PRO A 216 2.00 -11.25 15.92
CA PRO A 216 2.20 -12.69 16.05
C PRO A 216 0.95 -13.51 15.67
N ASN A 217 -0.22 -13.18 16.23
CA ASN A 217 -1.47 -13.89 15.91
C ASN A 217 -1.82 -13.76 14.42
N ALA A 218 -1.73 -12.55 13.86
CA ALA A 218 -2.02 -12.32 12.45
C ALA A 218 -1.10 -13.12 11.52
N LEU A 219 0.20 -13.21 11.86
CA LEU A 219 1.16 -14.00 11.10
C LEU A 219 0.79 -15.48 11.10
N VAL A 220 0.49 -16.05 12.28
CA VAL A 220 0.15 -17.48 12.40
C VAL A 220 -1.15 -17.79 11.69
N ALA A 221 -2.21 -16.99 11.91
CA ALA A 221 -3.51 -17.18 11.26
C ALA A 221 -3.38 -17.16 9.73
N MET A 222 -2.64 -16.19 9.17
CA MET A 222 -2.43 -16.12 7.72
C MET A 222 -1.54 -17.24 7.17
N LEU A 223 -0.56 -17.73 7.95
CA LEU A 223 0.28 -18.86 7.54
C LEU A 223 -0.47 -20.18 7.54
N GLU A 224 -1.31 -20.43 8.54
CA GLU A 224 -2.12 -21.63 8.62
C GLU A 224 -3.20 -21.67 7.55
N ASP A 225 -3.91 -20.56 7.31
CA ASP A 225 -4.85 -20.48 6.19
C ASP A 225 -4.14 -20.72 4.85
N LEU A 226 -2.96 -20.13 4.67
CA LEU A 226 -2.16 -20.37 3.47
C LEU A 226 -1.75 -21.85 3.36
N ASP A 227 -1.29 -22.47 4.45
CA ASP A 227 -0.91 -23.89 4.46
C ASP A 227 -2.08 -24.80 4.12
N ASP A 228 -3.26 -24.56 4.71
CA ASP A 228 -4.49 -25.31 4.44
C ASP A 228 -4.90 -25.21 2.96
N ARG A 229 -4.89 -24.00 2.40
CA ARG A 229 -5.20 -23.77 0.98
C ARG A 229 -4.19 -24.45 0.06
N LEU A 230 -2.89 -24.32 0.33
CA LEU A 230 -1.86 -25.00 -0.46
C LEU A 230 -2.00 -26.51 -0.35
N SER A 231 -2.29 -27.03 0.84
CA SER A 231 -2.50 -28.46 1.12
C SER A 231 -3.66 -29.05 0.33
N ALA A 232 -4.75 -28.30 0.13
CA ALA A 232 -5.89 -28.70 -0.68
C ALA A 232 -5.59 -28.84 -2.19
N HIS A 233 -4.46 -28.31 -2.67
CA HIS A 233 -4.07 -28.34 -4.08
C HIS A 233 -2.88 -29.26 -4.35
N ASN A 234 -3.09 -30.33 -5.12
CA ASN A 234 -2.02 -31.26 -5.52
C ASN A 234 -1.04 -30.64 -6.51
N GLU A 235 -1.51 -29.75 -7.38
CA GLU A 235 -0.73 -29.01 -8.39
C GLU A 235 -0.92 -27.49 -8.17
N MET A 236 -0.08 -26.66 -8.77
CA MET A 236 -0.20 -25.21 -8.65
C MET A 236 -1.58 -24.74 -9.15
N PRO A 237 -2.41 -24.12 -8.28
CA PRO A 237 -3.71 -23.63 -8.69
C PRO A 237 -3.56 -22.44 -9.65
N LEU A 238 -4.64 -22.07 -10.32
CA LEU A 238 -4.68 -20.83 -11.10
C LEU A 238 -4.61 -19.63 -10.13
N ILE A 239 -3.54 -18.85 -10.18
CA ILE A 239 -3.32 -17.68 -9.34
C ILE A 239 -3.81 -16.46 -10.11
N HIS A 240 -5.08 -16.10 -9.89
CA HIS A 240 -5.72 -14.99 -10.58
C HIS A 240 -5.06 -13.65 -10.23
N ASP A 241 -5.00 -12.74 -11.22
CA ASP A 241 -4.75 -11.33 -10.91
C ASP A 241 -6.04 -10.71 -10.39
N PRO A 242 -6.10 -10.28 -9.11
CA PRO A 242 -7.31 -9.71 -8.53
C PRO A 242 -7.71 -8.37 -9.18
N SER A 243 -6.82 -7.76 -9.95
CA SER A 243 -7.05 -6.47 -10.62
C SER A 243 -7.45 -6.61 -12.09
N CYS A 244 -7.14 -7.74 -12.72
CA CYS A 244 -7.39 -8.01 -14.13
C CYS A 244 -8.15 -9.33 -14.30
N PRO A 245 -9.51 -9.30 -14.27
CA PRO A 245 -10.33 -10.49 -14.42
C PRO A 245 -9.96 -11.29 -15.69
N GLY A 246 -9.77 -12.60 -15.53
CA GLY A 246 -9.41 -13.50 -16.63
C GLY A 246 -7.90 -13.64 -16.88
N THR A 247 -7.06 -12.88 -16.17
CA THR A 247 -5.59 -13.04 -16.22
C THR A 247 -5.05 -13.77 -14.98
N SER A 248 -3.81 -14.27 -15.07
CA SER A 248 -3.16 -15.01 -13.98
C SER A 248 -1.65 -14.81 -13.93
N PHE A 249 -1.06 -15.08 -12.76
CA PHE A 249 0.39 -15.01 -12.52
C PHE A 249 1.13 -16.33 -12.74
N ASN A 250 0.46 -17.42 -13.12
CA ASN A 250 1.06 -18.76 -13.27
C ASN A 250 2.25 -18.78 -14.24
N HIS A 251 2.26 -17.93 -15.27
CA HIS A 251 3.39 -17.81 -16.20
C HIS A 251 4.69 -17.31 -15.53
N ARG A 252 4.63 -16.85 -14.27
CA ARG A 252 5.77 -16.33 -13.49
C ARG A 252 6.31 -17.34 -12.48
N TRP A 253 5.70 -18.52 -12.37
CA TRP A 253 6.06 -19.50 -11.36
C TRP A 253 5.98 -20.92 -11.91
N GLU A 254 6.92 -21.76 -11.50
CA GLU A 254 7.03 -23.12 -12.01
C GLU A 254 6.47 -24.10 -11.01
N GLU A 255 5.83 -25.17 -11.50
CA GLU A 255 5.23 -26.22 -10.65
C GLU A 255 6.21 -26.76 -9.60
N ALA A 256 7.46 -27.04 -9.98
CA ALA A 256 8.49 -27.54 -9.05
C ALA A 256 8.81 -26.55 -7.92
N LYS A 257 8.76 -25.24 -8.21
CA LYS A 257 8.98 -24.17 -7.23
C LYS A 257 7.77 -24.04 -6.31
N TYR A 258 6.56 -24.11 -6.86
CA TYR A 258 5.31 -24.17 -6.08
C TYR A 258 5.31 -25.35 -5.10
N GLN A 259 5.67 -26.56 -5.54
CA GLN A 259 5.71 -27.73 -4.67
C GLN A 259 6.73 -27.57 -3.52
N THR A 260 7.85 -26.91 -3.79
CA THR A 260 8.85 -26.62 -2.76
C THR A 260 8.37 -25.55 -1.78
N PHE A 261 7.77 -24.48 -2.29
CA PHE A 261 7.10 -23.46 -1.49
C PHE A 261 6.04 -24.06 -0.57
N LYS A 262 5.14 -24.91 -1.10
CA LYS A 262 4.09 -25.60 -0.33
C LYS A 262 4.66 -26.36 0.86
N ARG A 263 5.68 -27.20 0.65
CA ARG A 263 6.34 -27.94 1.74
C ARG A 263 6.96 -27.00 2.78
N LYS A 264 7.54 -25.88 2.34
CA LYS A 264 8.18 -24.92 3.24
C LYS A 264 7.19 -24.07 4.02
N VAL A 265 6.09 -23.65 3.41
CA VAL A 265 5.00 -22.99 4.15
C VAL A 265 4.47 -23.91 5.24
N HIS A 266 4.27 -25.20 4.97
CA HIS A 266 3.87 -26.18 6.00
C HIS A 266 4.85 -26.22 7.18
N ASP A 267 6.16 -26.41 6.90
CA ASP A 267 7.21 -26.40 7.94
C ASP A 267 7.13 -25.11 8.79
N TYR A 268 6.91 -23.96 8.14
CA TYR A 268 6.90 -22.66 8.79
C TYR A 268 5.61 -22.36 9.57
N ALA A 269 4.46 -22.81 9.09
CA ALA A 269 3.19 -22.68 9.80
C ALA A 269 3.26 -23.45 11.13
N VAL A 270 3.80 -24.67 11.12
CA VAL A 270 4.02 -25.49 12.32
C VAL A 270 4.93 -24.77 13.32
N TRP A 271 6.07 -24.26 12.88
CA TRP A 271 7.00 -23.53 13.77
C TRP A 271 6.42 -22.23 14.31
N ALA A 272 5.63 -21.51 13.49
CA ALA A 272 5.02 -20.25 13.91
C ALA A 272 3.94 -20.49 14.97
N ARG A 273 3.12 -21.54 14.79
CA ARG A 273 2.14 -21.98 15.80
C ARG A 273 2.82 -22.42 17.10
N GLU A 274 3.84 -23.26 17.02
CA GLU A 274 4.64 -23.68 18.19
C GLU A 274 5.19 -22.46 18.95
N ALA A 275 5.80 -21.50 18.23
CA ALA A 275 6.34 -20.30 18.83
C ALA A 275 5.25 -19.43 19.50
N LEU A 276 4.07 -19.31 18.89
CA LEU A 276 2.94 -18.57 19.43
C LEU A 276 2.38 -19.20 20.71
N ASP A 277 2.21 -20.52 20.72
CA ASP A 277 1.69 -21.27 21.87
C ASP A 277 2.64 -21.21 23.09
N LEU A 278 3.95 -21.12 22.84
CA LEU A 278 4.97 -20.97 23.88
C LEU A 278 5.00 -19.56 24.50
N GLN A 279 4.49 -18.51 23.84
CA GLN A 279 4.67 -17.12 24.30
C GLN A 279 4.16 -16.85 25.73
N ALA A 280 3.11 -17.55 26.14
CA ALA A 280 2.52 -17.41 27.46
C ALA A 280 3.18 -18.30 28.53
N SER A 281 3.71 -19.47 28.13
CA SER A 281 4.20 -20.50 29.04
C SER A 281 5.72 -20.50 29.19
N ASP A 282 6.45 -20.31 28.09
CA ASP A 282 7.91 -20.27 28.02
C ASP A 282 8.38 -19.20 27.00
N PRO A 283 8.46 -17.93 27.42
CA PRO A 283 8.84 -16.84 26.51
C PRO A 283 10.25 -16.97 25.92
N ASP A 284 11.18 -17.63 26.61
CA ASP A 284 12.55 -17.78 26.12
C ASP A 284 12.60 -18.85 25.01
N GLU A 285 11.89 -19.98 25.19
CA GLU A 285 11.74 -20.99 24.13
C GLU A 285 10.90 -20.47 22.96
N ALA A 286 9.90 -19.62 23.22
CA ALA A 286 9.15 -18.94 22.17
C ALA A 286 10.06 -18.06 21.30
N VAL A 287 10.97 -17.28 21.91
CA VAL A 287 11.96 -16.48 21.18
C VAL A 287 12.90 -17.39 20.38
N ALA A 288 13.42 -18.46 20.98
CA ALA A 288 14.28 -19.42 20.29
C ALA A 288 13.57 -20.04 19.07
N THR A 289 12.28 -20.35 19.20
CA THR A 289 11.47 -20.90 18.10
C THR A 289 11.19 -19.86 17.02
N TRP A 290 10.89 -18.60 17.37
CA TRP A 290 10.81 -17.52 16.39
C TRP A 290 12.15 -17.27 15.66
N GLN A 291 13.30 -17.44 16.33
CA GLN A 291 14.61 -17.38 15.67
C GLN A 291 14.82 -18.50 14.65
N LYS A 292 14.19 -19.68 14.82
CA LYS A 292 14.21 -20.73 13.79
C LYS A 292 13.61 -20.23 12.48
N LEU A 293 12.62 -19.33 12.53
CA LEU A 293 12.03 -18.70 11.35
C LEU A 293 12.89 -17.51 10.88
N PHE A 294 13.07 -16.52 11.73
CA PHE A 294 13.56 -15.20 11.30
C PHE A 294 15.06 -14.96 11.46
N GLY A 295 15.79 -15.92 12.01
CA GLY A 295 17.22 -15.83 12.22
C GLY A 295 17.61 -15.22 13.57
N PRO A 296 18.93 -15.22 13.88
CA PRO A 296 19.45 -14.65 15.11
C PRO A 296 19.10 -13.17 15.29
N GLU A 297 18.90 -12.43 14.19
CA GLU A 297 18.52 -11.03 14.15
C GLU A 297 17.22 -10.75 14.89
N PHE A 298 16.32 -11.73 14.99
CA PHE A 298 15.07 -11.59 15.74
C PHE A 298 15.29 -11.36 17.24
N ALA A 299 16.41 -11.83 17.81
CA ALA A 299 16.75 -11.61 19.22
C ALA A 299 17.96 -10.68 19.42
N ALA A 300 18.37 -9.96 18.38
CA ALA A 300 19.50 -9.02 18.46
C ALA A 300 19.23 -7.91 19.50
N SER A 301 20.30 -7.36 20.08
CA SER A 301 20.21 -6.28 21.08
C SER A 301 19.41 -5.07 20.57
N VAL A 302 19.61 -4.69 19.31
CA VAL A 302 18.88 -3.59 18.66
C VAL A 302 17.36 -3.82 18.63
N VAL A 303 16.91 -5.08 18.51
CA VAL A 303 15.48 -5.43 18.58
C VAL A 303 14.98 -5.26 20.01
N ASN A 304 15.74 -5.73 21.00
CA ASN A 304 15.38 -5.60 22.41
C ASN A 304 15.29 -4.13 22.86
N ASP A 305 16.25 -3.30 22.44
CA ASP A 305 16.26 -1.85 22.71
C ASP A 305 15.06 -1.15 22.04
N GLN A 306 14.80 -1.49 20.77
CA GLN A 306 13.67 -0.95 20.04
C GLN A 306 12.33 -1.39 20.64
N ARG A 307 12.21 -2.63 21.11
CA ARG A 307 11.03 -3.13 21.84
C ARG A 307 10.79 -2.32 23.10
N ALA A 308 11.82 -2.09 23.91
CA ALA A 308 11.72 -1.27 25.12
C ALA A 308 11.23 0.16 24.79
N SER A 309 11.71 0.76 23.70
CA SER A 309 11.25 2.05 23.19
C SER A 309 9.77 2.04 22.78
N ILE A 310 9.31 0.99 22.08
CA ILE A 310 7.91 0.83 21.67
C ILE A 310 6.99 0.68 22.89
N ILE A 311 7.35 -0.19 23.84
CA ILE A 311 6.57 -0.40 25.07
C ILE A 311 6.50 0.91 25.87
N SER A 312 7.62 1.61 26.01
CA SER A 312 7.66 2.91 26.70
C SER A 312 6.74 3.94 26.02
N LYS A 313 6.76 4.02 24.68
CA LYS A 313 5.84 4.88 23.93
C LYS A 313 4.38 4.47 24.10
N ARG A 314 4.06 3.17 24.06
CA ARG A 314 2.71 2.64 24.30
C ARG A 314 2.22 2.99 25.70
N ALA A 315 3.06 2.81 26.70
CA ALA A 315 2.77 3.17 28.09
C ALA A 315 2.57 4.69 28.25
N LEU A 316 3.39 5.52 27.60
CA LEU A 316 3.21 6.97 27.57
C LEU A 316 1.90 7.37 26.88
N THR A 317 1.50 6.71 25.80
CA THR A 317 0.20 6.96 25.14
C THR A 317 -1.01 6.42 25.91
N ALA A 318 -0.82 5.37 26.73
CA ALA A 318 -1.88 4.80 27.57
C ALA A 318 -2.07 5.55 28.90
N SER A 319 -0.97 6.10 29.46
CA SER A 319 -0.99 6.93 30.67
C SER A 319 -1.28 8.41 30.37
N GLY A 320 -0.92 8.87 29.18
CA GLY A 320 -1.36 10.13 28.59
C GLY A 320 -2.62 9.90 27.76
N GLY A 321 -3.76 9.70 28.42
CA GLY A 321 -5.03 10.02 27.78
C GLY A 321 -4.91 11.44 27.22
N MET A 322 -4.97 11.57 25.88
CA MET A 322 -4.79 12.79 25.07
C MET A 322 -3.37 13.04 24.47
N GLN A 323 -3.07 12.23 23.42
CA GLN A 323 -2.25 12.45 22.19
C GLN A 323 -0.75 12.90 22.20
N SER A 324 0.08 12.17 21.42
CA SER A 324 0.57 12.66 20.11
C SER A 324 1.24 11.55 19.24
N LYS A 325 0.52 11.07 18.20
CA LYS A 325 1.15 10.73 16.90
C LYS A 325 1.89 12.00 16.44
N ALA A 326 3.01 11.88 15.74
CA ALA A 326 3.72 13.03 15.15
C ALA A 326 2.72 14.03 14.55
N LEU A 327 2.56 15.18 15.21
CA LEU A 327 1.49 16.13 14.97
C LEU A 327 1.71 16.78 13.60
N ALA A 328 0.81 16.51 12.66
CA ALA A 328 0.30 17.64 11.89
C ALA A 328 -0.28 18.60 12.92
N VAL A 329 0.25 19.83 13.02
CA VAL A 329 -0.28 20.84 13.94
C VAL A 329 -1.80 20.90 13.75
N PRO A 330 -2.61 20.61 14.79
CA PRO A 330 -4.05 20.68 14.70
C PRO A 330 -4.47 22.05 14.18
N ALA A 331 -5.56 22.12 13.41
CA ALA A 331 -6.10 23.45 13.10
C ALA A 331 -6.46 24.16 14.42
N PRO A 332 -6.40 25.49 14.51
CA PRO A 332 -6.70 26.24 15.74
C PRO A 332 -8.03 25.85 16.41
N ASP A 333 -8.98 25.33 15.63
CA ASP A 333 -10.31 24.91 16.04
C ASP A 333 -10.63 23.45 15.64
N GLU A 334 -9.63 22.57 15.58
CA GLU A 334 -9.88 21.17 15.21
C GLU A 334 -10.60 20.39 16.33
N ASP A 335 -11.68 19.71 15.96
CA ASP A 335 -12.37 18.77 16.84
C ASP A 335 -11.89 17.34 16.55
N PHE A 336 -11.81 16.52 17.59
CA PHE A 336 -11.55 15.09 17.50
C PHE A 336 -12.80 14.32 17.94
N ILE A 337 -13.13 13.24 17.22
CA ILE A 337 -14.38 12.51 17.46
C ILE A 337 -14.33 11.77 18.81
N GLU A 338 -13.13 11.35 19.19
CA GLU A 338 -12.79 10.70 20.44
C GLU A 338 -13.15 11.56 21.67
N ASP A 339 -13.14 12.88 21.52
CA ASP A 339 -13.49 13.82 22.59
C ASP A 339 -15.00 14.07 22.68
N LYS A 340 -15.78 13.66 21.67
CA LYS A 340 -17.21 13.95 21.56
C LYS A 340 -18.11 12.73 21.69
N ALA A 341 -17.61 11.53 21.40
CA ALA A 341 -18.42 10.31 21.44
C ALA A 341 -17.56 9.06 21.68
N THR A 342 -18.15 8.06 22.34
CA THR A 342 -17.56 6.73 22.47
C THR A 342 -17.53 6.04 21.10
N ILE A 343 -16.43 5.39 20.75
CA ILE A 343 -16.28 4.69 19.47
C ILE A 343 -16.44 3.19 19.67
N ASN A 344 -17.36 2.57 18.93
CA ASN A 344 -17.59 1.13 18.92
C ASN A 344 -18.11 0.72 17.53
N ARG A 345 -17.19 0.57 16.58
CA ARG A 345 -17.52 0.33 15.17
C ARG A 345 -17.95 -1.12 14.98
N ARG A 346 -19.15 -1.32 14.47
CA ARG A 346 -19.75 -2.65 14.20
C ARG A 346 -20.46 -2.74 12.86
N HIS A 347 -20.40 -1.66 12.10
CA HIS A 347 -21.15 -1.45 10.87
C HIS A 347 -20.27 -0.79 9.82
N TYR A 348 -20.68 -0.96 8.57
CA TYR A 348 -20.03 -0.39 7.40
C TYR A 348 -20.47 1.06 7.17
N ALA A 349 -19.50 1.89 6.79
CA ALA A 349 -19.75 3.22 6.25
C ALA A 349 -18.78 3.50 5.11
N ARG A 350 -19.24 4.21 4.08
CA ARG A 350 -18.43 4.63 2.94
C ARG A 350 -18.82 6.00 2.42
N ILE A 351 -17.83 6.86 2.25
CA ILE A 351 -17.91 8.13 1.55
C ILE A 351 -17.61 7.90 0.08
N ASP A 352 -18.64 8.09 -0.74
CA ASP A 352 -18.52 8.25 -2.19
C ASP A 352 -18.35 9.73 -2.51
N ALA A 353 -17.16 10.09 -2.98
CA ALA A 353 -16.80 11.46 -3.33
C ALA A 353 -16.88 11.68 -4.84
N PHE A 354 -17.41 12.84 -5.24
CA PHE A 354 -17.64 13.21 -6.62
C PHE A 354 -17.18 14.64 -6.92
N ILE A 355 -16.59 14.84 -8.10
CA ILE A 355 -16.39 16.15 -8.73
C ILE A 355 -17.69 16.48 -9.48
N VAL A 356 -18.35 17.56 -9.06
CA VAL A 356 -19.62 18.01 -9.65
C VAL A 356 -19.37 18.54 -11.06
N GLY A 357 -20.09 17.98 -12.03
CA GLY A 357 -20.01 18.36 -13.45
C GLY A 357 -21.31 18.95 -13.98
N HIS A 358 -21.26 19.54 -15.18
CA HIS A 358 -22.43 20.16 -15.80
C HIS A 358 -23.43 19.13 -16.39
N LEU A 359 -22.94 17.96 -16.82
CA LEU A 359 -23.75 16.88 -17.40
C LEU A 359 -23.81 15.64 -16.49
N ARG A 360 -22.68 15.29 -15.86
CA ARG A 360 -22.60 14.20 -14.89
C ARG A 360 -21.50 14.44 -13.87
N ASP A 361 -21.74 13.96 -12.66
CA ASP A 361 -20.73 13.93 -11.62
C ASP A 361 -19.69 12.86 -11.93
N ARG A 362 -18.41 13.17 -11.70
CA ARG A 362 -17.30 12.23 -11.86
C ARG A 362 -16.84 11.76 -10.50
N SER A 363 -16.54 10.47 -10.32
CA SER A 363 -15.98 9.99 -9.05
C SER A 363 -14.63 10.66 -8.77
N LEU A 364 -14.51 11.33 -7.63
CA LEU A 364 -13.25 11.92 -7.17
C LEU A 364 -12.22 10.82 -6.86
N ARG A 365 -12.67 9.68 -6.32
CA ARG A 365 -11.81 8.51 -6.08
C ARG A 365 -11.16 7.99 -7.36
N LYS A 366 -11.92 7.96 -8.48
CA LYS A 366 -11.37 7.62 -9.81
C LYS A 366 -10.47 8.72 -10.38
N ALA A 367 -10.83 9.98 -10.16
CA ALA A 367 -10.04 11.12 -10.64
C ALA A 367 -8.72 11.32 -9.89
N ARG A 368 -8.61 10.82 -8.64
CA ARG A 368 -7.44 10.81 -7.71
C ARG A 368 -6.99 12.18 -7.22
N VAL A 369 -6.98 13.15 -8.13
CA VAL A 369 -6.67 14.54 -7.88
C VAL A 369 -7.73 15.40 -8.54
N VAL A 370 -7.87 16.62 -8.03
CA VAL A 370 -8.79 17.61 -8.58
C VAL A 370 -8.08 18.95 -8.62
N ARG A 371 -8.24 19.70 -9.71
CA ARG A 371 -7.68 21.06 -9.79
C ARG A 371 -8.49 22.02 -8.91
N PRO A 372 -7.91 23.14 -8.46
CA PRO A 372 -8.68 24.22 -7.87
C PRO A 372 -9.85 24.67 -8.77
N GLY A 373 -10.90 25.24 -8.17
CA GLY A 373 -12.07 25.78 -8.87
C GLY A 373 -13.21 24.79 -9.16
N HIS A 374 -13.17 23.59 -8.58
CA HIS A 374 -14.24 22.58 -8.73
C HIS A 374 -15.08 22.47 -7.46
N ASN A 375 -16.33 22.03 -7.63
CA ASN A 375 -17.22 21.68 -6.52
C ASN A 375 -17.16 20.17 -6.29
N LEU A 376 -17.10 19.77 -5.03
CA LEU A 376 -17.11 18.39 -4.59
C LEU A 376 -18.42 18.07 -3.89
N LYS A 377 -18.86 16.82 -4.03
CA LYS A 377 -20.02 16.25 -3.35
C LYS A 377 -19.61 14.93 -2.70
N PHE A 378 -19.87 14.79 -1.40
CA PHE A 378 -19.59 13.60 -0.61
C PHE A 378 -20.91 12.99 -0.18
N ARG A 379 -21.09 11.69 -0.45
CA ARG A 379 -22.27 10.94 -0.06
C ARG A 379 -21.87 9.79 0.83
N LEU A 380 -22.52 9.67 1.98
CA LEU A 380 -22.34 8.55 2.90
C LEU A 380 -23.34 7.44 2.59
N THR A 381 -22.82 6.23 2.39
CA THR A 381 -23.57 4.97 2.34
C THR A 381 -23.22 4.16 3.58
N THR A 382 -24.20 3.56 4.25
CA THR A 382 -23.99 2.77 5.47
C THR A 382 -25.07 1.70 5.62
N ASP A 383 -24.72 0.58 6.26
CA ASP A 383 -25.62 -0.53 6.60
C ASP A 383 -26.23 -0.40 8.02
N VAL A 384 -25.93 0.69 8.75
CA VAL A 384 -26.46 0.92 10.10
C VAL A 384 -27.99 0.95 10.07
N PRO A 385 -28.68 0.02 10.78
CA PRO A 385 -30.11 -0.09 10.72
C PRO A 385 -30.81 0.98 11.57
N GLY A 386 -31.98 1.42 11.14
CA GLY A 386 -32.84 2.35 11.88
C GLY A 386 -32.32 3.79 11.94
N ASP A 387 -32.74 4.54 12.96
CA ASP A 387 -32.36 5.94 13.12
C ASP A 387 -30.94 6.10 13.64
N TYR A 388 -30.21 7.02 13.01
CA TYR A 388 -28.86 7.43 13.35
C TYR A 388 -28.61 8.89 12.94
N GLU A 389 -27.63 9.50 13.58
CA GLU A 389 -27.05 10.78 13.18
C GLU A 389 -25.81 10.56 12.31
N VAL A 390 -25.47 11.58 11.52
CA VAL A 390 -24.19 11.61 10.81
C VAL A 390 -23.50 12.90 11.17
N TRP A 391 -22.30 12.77 11.71
CA TRP A 391 -21.42 13.90 11.99
C TRP A 391 -20.32 13.92 10.93
N TRP A 392 -20.05 15.09 10.38
CA TRP A 392 -19.05 15.28 9.33
C TRP A 392 -17.88 16.11 9.85
N LYS A 393 -16.69 15.84 9.31
CA LYS A 393 -15.49 16.66 9.52
C LYS A 393 -14.84 16.93 8.18
N VAL A 394 -14.43 18.18 7.97
CA VAL A 394 -13.62 18.58 6.82
C VAL A 394 -12.32 19.17 7.33
N ARG A 395 -11.20 18.54 6.97
CA ARG A 395 -9.87 18.95 7.39
C ARG A 395 -9.09 19.56 6.25
N ASN A 396 -8.78 20.86 6.38
CA ASN A 396 -7.89 21.57 5.48
C ASN A 396 -6.50 21.71 6.12
N ARG A 397 -5.49 21.06 5.55
CA ARG A 397 -4.09 21.08 6.01
C ARG A 397 -3.13 21.45 4.88
N GLY A 398 -1.96 21.97 5.24
CA GLY A 398 -0.88 22.33 4.31
C GLY A 398 -0.69 23.85 4.16
N ALA A 399 0.50 24.24 3.68
CA ALA A 399 0.95 25.64 3.63
C ALA A 399 0.02 26.56 2.82
N ALA A 400 -0.63 26.06 1.78
CA ALA A 400 -1.56 26.85 0.97
C ALA A 400 -2.84 27.23 1.75
N ALA A 401 -3.37 26.31 2.57
CA ALA A 401 -4.53 26.55 3.43
C ALA A 401 -4.17 27.47 4.62
N GLU A 402 -2.97 27.29 5.18
CA GLU A 402 -2.44 28.12 6.27
C GLU A 402 -2.22 29.57 5.82
N LYS A 403 -1.62 29.78 4.65
CA LYS A 403 -1.37 31.11 4.07
C LYS A 403 -2.63 31.95 3.91
N VAL A 404 -3.78 31.32 3.70
CA VAL A 404 -5.08 32.00 3.57
C VAL A 404 -5.95 31.93 4.83
N GLY A 405 -5.41 31.41 5.94
CA GLY A 405 -6.13 31.30 7.22
C GLY A 405 -7.34 30.37 7.20
N GLN A 406 -7.37 29.37 6.30
CA GLN A 406 -8.51 28.44 6.13
C GLN A 406 -8.19 27.01 6.59
N LEU A 407 -7.31 26.86 7.59
CA LEU A 407 -7.19 25.60 8.32
C LEU A 407 -8.53 25.29 8.99
N ARG A 408 -9.08 24.10 8.72
CA ARG A 408 -10.36 23.61 9.26
C ARG A 408 -10.16 22.26 9.92
N GLY A 409 -11.07 21.89 10.82
CA GLY A 409 -11.15 20.57 11.43
C GLY A 409 -12.32 20.36 12.38
N ARG A 410 -13.28 21.29 12.46
CA ARG A 410 -14.47 21.13 13.32
C ARG A 410 -15.36 19.99 12.85
N ILE A 411 -15.97 19.30 13.81
CA ILE A 411 -17.02 18.32 13.59
C ILE A 411 -18.37 19.03 13.63
N PHE A 412 -19.24 18.77 12.66
CA PHE A 412 -20.56 19.36 12.58
C PHE A 412 -21.62 18.30 12.30
N HIS A 413 -22.85 18.56 12.75
CA HIS A 413 -23.98 17.64 12.60
C HIS A 413 -24.64 17.84 11.24
N HIS A 414 -24.92 16.73 10.56
CA HIS A 414 -25.50 16.66 9.22
C HIS A 414 -24.61 17.24 8.10
N GLY A 415 -24.79 16.73 6.88
CA GLY A 415 -24.14 17.29 5.71
C GLY A 415 -24.79 18.61 5.27
N SER A 416 -24.13 19.34 4.38
CA SER A 416 -24.59 20.66 3.92
C SER A 416 -25.83 20.60 3.02
N VAL A 417 -26.21 19.41 2.54
CA VAL A 417 -27.40 19.18 1.71
C VAL A 417 -28.45 18.42 2.51
N ASN A 418 -28.04 17.31 3.12
CA ASN A 418 -28.86 16.50 4.02
C ASN A 418 -27.92 15.71 4.95
N ARG A 419 -28.48 14.91 5.86
CA ARG A 419 -27.70 14.09 6.81
C ARG A 419 -26.55 13.33 6.16
N ASN A 420 -26.78 12.69 5.02
CA ASN A 420 -25.82 11.80 4.36
C ASN A 420 -25.09 12.46 3.18
N GLU A 421 -25.30 13.75 2.89
CA GLU A 421 -24.67 14.42 1.75
C GLU A 421 -24.10 15.80 2.12
N HIS A 422 -22.81 15.99 1.84
CA HIS A 422 -22.06 17.22 2.11
C HIS A 422 -21.34 17.73 0.85
N ARG A 423 -21.17 19.05 0.71
CA ARG A 423 -20.51 19.68 -0.44
C ARG A 423 -19.37 20.59 0.00
N GLU A 424 -18.28 20.58 -0.78
CA GLU A 424 -17.11 21.44 -0.59
C GLU A 424 -16.61 22.01 -1.93
N SER A 425 -15.64 22.92 -1.88
CA SER A 425 -15.01 23.49 -3.07
C SER A 425 -13.48 23.36 -3.00
N THR A 426 -12.82 23.16 -4.14
CA THR A 426 -11.37 22.98 -4.22
C THR A 426 -10.68 24.33 -4.38
N ARG A 427 -10.32 25.01 -3.29
CA ARG A 427 -9.84 26.41 -3.37
C ARG A 427 -8.31 26.56 -3.50
N TYR A 428 -7.56 25.63 -2.94
CA TYR A 428 -6.10 25.69 -2.90
C TYR A 428 -5.51 24.28 -2.99
N PRO A 429 -4.29 24.15 -3.55
CA PRO A 429 -3.61 22.86 -3.62
C PRO A 429 -3.24 22.35 -2.23
N GLY A 430 -3.21 21.03 -2.07
CA GLY A 430 -2.90 20.38 -0.82
C GLY A 430 -3.57 19.02 -0.67
N VAL A 431 -3.21 18.33 0.41
CA VAL A 431 -3.82 17.06 0.78
C VAL A 431 -4.76 17.32 1.94
N HIS A 432 -6.07 17.24 1.70
CA HIS A 432 -7.13 17.47 2.67
C HIS A 432 -7.88 16.16 2.91
N TYR A 433 -8.85 16.15 3.81
CA TYR A 433 -9.74 14.99 3.95
C TYR A 433 -11.11 15.35 4.48
N VAL A 434 -12.06 14.44 4.24
CA VAL A 434 -13.41 14.45 4.80
C VAL A 434 -13.63 13.17 5.58
N GLU A 435 -14.20 13.28 6.77
CA GLU A 435 -14.61 12.14 7.59
C GLU A 435 -16.12 12.22 7.84
N ALA A 436 -16.73 11.04 7.97
CA ALA A 436 -18.13 10.90 8.34
C ALA A 436 -18.24 9.86 9.45
N TYR A 437 -18.99 10.18 10.49
CA TYR A 437 -19.24 9.34 11.65
C TYR A 437 -20.72 9.07 11.77
N VAL A 438 -21.13 7.80 11.72
CA VAL A 438 -22.50 7.38 11.96
C VAL A 438 -22.68 7.16 13.46
N VAL A 439 -23.53 7.98 14.08
CA VAL A 439 -23.69 8.01 15.54
C VAL A 439 -25.08 7.50 15.91
N LYS A 440 -25.12 6.51 16.79
CA LYS A 440 -26.35 5.92 17.33
C LYS A 440 -26.28 5.90 18.85
N ASN A 441 -27.25 6.53 19.51
CA ASN A 441 -27.30 6.65 20.98
C ASN A 441 -26.00 7.21 21.59
N GLY A 442 -25.39 8.21 20.93
CA GLY A 442 -24.13 8.83 21.39
C GLY A 442 -22.87 8.00 21.16
N VAL A 443 -22.97 6.86 20.44
CA VAL A 443 -21.84 5.99 20.10
C VAL A 443 -21.59 6.02 18.60
N VAL A 444 -20.33 6.20 18.19
CA VAL A 444 -19.92 6.07 16.79
C VAL A 444 -19.90 4.58 16.43
N VAL A 445 -20.85 4.16 15.59
CA VAL A 445 -21.06 2.75 15.23
C VAL A 445 -20.52 2.38 13.84
N ALA A 446 -20.27 3.38 12.99
CA ALA A 446 -19.55 3.26 11.73
C ALA A 446 -18.88 4.59 11.39
N SER A 447 -17.82 4.57 10.58
CA SER A 447 -17.20 5.80 10.08
C SER A 447 -16.38 5.52 8.84
N ASP A 448 -16.15 6.55 8.02
CA ASP A 448 -15.22 6.48 6.90
C ASP A 448 -14.39 7.76 6.79
N HIS A 449 -13.25 7.63 6.11
CA HIS A 449 -12.27 8.69 5.86
C HIS A 449 -11.97 8.76 4.35
N HIS A 450 -12.09 9.94 3.77
CA HIS A 450 -11.80 10.18 2.36
C HIS A 450 -10.78 11.30 2.19
N GLU A 451 -9.59 10.96 1.69
CA GLU A 451 -8.57 11.94 1.33
C GLU A 451 -8.94 12.68 0.03
N VAL A 452 -8.70 13.99 0.01
CA VAL A 452 -8.94 14.88 -1.13
C VAL A 452 -7.62 15.54 -1.49
N ARG A 453 -7.04 15.17 -2.64
CA ARG A 453 -5.81 15.78 -3.15
C ARG A 453 -6.14 16.83 -4.19
N ILE A 454 -5.80 18.07 -3.90
CA ILE A 454 -5.93 19.20 -4.83
C ILE A 454 -4.54 19.52 -5.39
N VAL A 455 -4.41 19.50 -6.72
CA VAL A 455 -3.13 19.76 -7.42
C VAL A 455 -3.20 20.95 -8.34
#